data_AF-A0A7C2P4K9-F1
#
_entry.id   AF-A0A7C2P4K9-F1
#
_cell.length_a   1.000
_cell.length_b   1.000
_cell.length_c   1.000
_cell.angle_alpha   90.00
_cell.angle_beta   90.00
_cell.angle_gamma   90.00
#
_symmetry.space_group_name_H-M   'P 1'
#
loop_
_entity.id
_entity.type
_entity.pdbx_description
1 polymer ?
#
loop_
_entity_poly.entity_id
_entity_poly.type
_entity_poly.pdbx_seq_one_letter_code
_entity_poly.pdbx_strand_id
1 'polypeptide(L)'
;MDEIIKEIEKVGSVVEVLGNKARVIFYENPDKSIKELRDKLSRIGVIFKVNKENDYFLLTFAEIGVEKNNVIIPILLLILTIFTTLIAGALQQGYVPWQNWAHLWKGIPFSFAVILI
;
A
#
# COMPACT_ATOMS: atom_id res chain seq x y z
N MET A 1 8.42 -10.82 -15.30
CA MET A 1 8.41 -9.95 -16.51
C MET A 1 8.21 -10.74 -17.81
N ASP A 2 8.89 -11.86 -18.03
CA ASP A 2 8.76 -12.62 -19.29
C ASP A 2 7.34 -13.07 -19.62
N GLU A 3 6.53 -13.41 -18.62
CA GLU A 3 5.13 -13.80 -18.79
C GLU A 3 4.23 -12.62 -19.23
N ILE A 4 4.55 -11.41 -18.76
CA ILE A 4 3.85 -10.17 -19.14
C ILE A 4 4.18 -9.83 -20.60
N ILE A 5 5.44 -9.98 -21.01
CA ILE A 5 5.89 -9.70 -22.38
C ILE A 5 5.21 -10.64 -23.37
N LYS A 6 5.13 -11.95 -23.07
CA LYS A 6 4.42 -12.92 -23.92
C LYS A 6 2.95 -12.58 -24.12
N GLU A 7 2.26 -12.10 -23.09
CA GLU A 7 0.85 -11.71 -23.25
C GLU A 7 0.67 -10.41 -24.02
N ILE A 8 1.66 -9.52 -24.00
CA ILE A 8 1.65 -8.33 -24.85
C ILE A 8 1.91 -8.69 -26.31
N GLU A 9 2.85 -9.60 -26.58
CA GLU A 9 3.18 -10.08 -27.94
C GLU A 9 1.99 -10.72 -28.67
N LYS A 10 1.02 -11.27 -27.92
CA LYS A 10 -0.22 -11.80 -28.50
C LYS A 10 -1.16 -10.72 -29.04
N VAL A 11 -1.05 -9.49 -28.55
CA VAL A 11 -1.99 -8.39 -28.88
C VAL A 11 -1.31 -7.24 -29.63
N GLY A 12 0.03 -7.20 -29.64
CA GLY A 12 0.81 -6.18 -30.32
C GLY A 12 2.28 -6.56 -30.45
N SER A 13 3.04 -5.77 -31.19
CA SER A 13 4.49 -5.88 -31.28
C SER A 13 5.14 -5.08 -30.16
N VAL A 14 6.01 -5.71 -29.37
CA VAL A 14 6.82 -5.03 -28.36
C VAL A 14 8.05 -4.45 -29.05
N VAL A 15 8.12 -3.13 -29.11
CA VAL A 15 9.22 -2.39 -29.76
C VAL A 15 10.43 -2.31 -28.84
N GLU A 16 10.19 -2.06 -27.55
CA GLU A 16 11.25 -1.84 -26.57
C GLU A 16 10.74 -2.07 -25.14
N VAL A 17 11.56 -2.69 -24.29
CA VAL A 17 11.27 -2.87 -22.85
C VAL A 17 12.34 -2.13 -22.04
N LEU A 18 11.90 -1.15 -21.26
CA LEU A 18 12.74 -0.32 -20.38
C LEU A 18 12.28 -0.53 -18.93
N GLY A 19 12.80 -1.55 -18.27
CA GLY A 19 12.45 -1.90 -16.90
C GLY A 19 10.95 -2.21 -16.77
N ASN A 20 10.19 -1.38 -16.05
CA ASN A 20 8.75 -1.53 -15.88
C ASN A 20 7.91 -0.86 -16.98
N LYS A 21 8.53 -0.44 -18.09
CA LYS A 21 7.84 0.17 -19.24
C LYS A 21 8.03 -0.69 -20.47
N ALA A 22 6.98 -0.87 -21.27
CA ALA A 22 7.07 -1.46 -22.60
C ALA A 22 6.45 -0.52 -23.64
N ARG A 23 7.16 -0.30 -24.74
CA ARG A 23 6.60 0.33 -25.94
C ARG A 23 5.96 -0.75 -26.80
N VAL A 24 4.68 -0.58 -27.09
CA VAL A 24 3.87 -1.58 -27.78
C VAL A 24 3.11 -0.92 -28.93
N ILE A 25 3.12 -1.59 -30.08
CA ILE A 25 2.28 -1.24 -31.23
C ILE A 25 1.20 -2.32 -31.31
N PHE A 26 -0.05 -1.97 -31.04
CA PHE A 26 -1.17 -2.92 -31.12
C PHE A 26 -1.47 -3.26 -32.58
N TYR A 27 -1.67 -4.54 -32.88
CA TYR A 27 -2.03 -5.00 -34.23
C TYR A 27 -3.49 -4.69 -34.57
N GLU A 28 -4.37 -4.74 -33.57
CA GLU A 28 -5.81 -4.47 -33.69
C GLU A 28 -6.18 -3.12 -33.04
N ASN A 29 -7.49 -2.86 -32.98
CA ASN A 29 -8.05 -1.69 -32.33
C ASN A 29 -7.52 -1.55 -30.88
N PRO A 30 -6.78 -0.47 -30.56
CA PRO A 30 -6.08 -0.32 -29.29
C PRO A 30 -7.02 -0.41 -28.08
N ASP A 31 -8.26 0.08 -28.18
CA ASP A 31 -9.21 0.06 -27.07
C ASP A 31 -9.60 -1.37 -26.65
N LYS A 32 -9.75 -2.27 -27.62
CA LYS A 32 -10.10 -3.66 -27.39
C LYS A 32 -8.91 -4.42 -26.80
N SER A 33 -7.73 -4.19 -27.37
CA SER A 33 -6.47 -4.80 -26.94
C SER A 33 -6.10 -4.40 -25.50
N ILE A 34 -6.27 -3.13 -25.14
CA ILE A 34 -6.02 -2.63 -23.78
C ILE A 34 -6.97 -3.28 -22.78
N LYS A 35 -8.25 -3.45 -23.14
CA LYS A 35 -9.24 -4.08 -22.26
C LYS A 35 -8.93 -5.55 -22.02
N GLU A 36 -8.59 -6.30 -23.06
CA GLU A 36 -8.21 -7.70 -22.95
C GLU A 36 -6.92 -7.88 -22.12
N LEU A 37 -5.93 -7.03 -22.35
CA LEU A 37 -4.67 -7.04 -21.60
C LEU A 37 -4.92 -6.69 -20.12
N ARG A 38 -5.84 -5.76 -19.83
CA ARG A 38 -6.25 -5.40 -18.46
C ARG A 38 -6.90 -6.57 -17.74
N ASP A 39 -7.81 -7.29 -18.39
CA ASP A 39 -8.47 -8.44 -17.75
C ASP A 39 -7.48 -9.58 -17.45
N LYS A 40 -6.52 -9.83 -18.34
CA LYS A 40 -5.48 -10.86 -18.14
C LYS A 40 -4.47 -10.46 -17.06
N LEU A 41 -3.94 -9.24 -17.12
CA LEU A 41 -2.93 -8.78 -16.16
C LEU A 41 -3.51 -8.55 -14.76
N SER A 42 -4.79 -8.19 -14.65
CA SER A 42 -5.48 -8.09 -13.35
C SER A 42 -5.56 -9.44 -12.63
N ARG A 43 -5.67 -10.57 -13.34
CA ARG A 43 -5.63 -11.91 -12.73
C ARG A 43 -4.26 -12.26 -12.13
N ILE A 44 -3.21 -11.64 -12.64
CA ILE A 44 -1.81 -11.84 -12.22
C ILE A 44 -1.43 -10.80 -11.14
N GLY A 45 -2.33 -9.87 -10.77
CA GLY A 45 -2.06 -8.82 -9.79
C GLY A 45 -1.21 -7.67 -10.33
N VAL A 46 -1.21 -7.48 -11.66
CA VAL A 46 -0.42 -6.43 -12.32
C VAL A 46 -1.38 -5.39 -12.90
N ILE A 47 -1.17 -4.13 -12.53
CA ILE A 47 -1.85 -2.99 -13.16
C ILE A 47 -0.90 -2.36 -14.16
N PHE A 48 -1.43 -1.84 -15.25
CA PHE A 48 -0.65 -1.01 -16.16
C PHE A 48 -1.39 0.27 -16.53
N LYS A 49 -0.61 1.32 -16.74
CA LYS A 49 -1.05 2.59 -17.29
C LYS A 49 -0.65 2.65 -18.76
N VAL A 50 -1.59 3.02 -19.61
CA VAL A 50 -1.34 3.23 -21.05
C VAL A 50 -1.14 4.71 -21.29
N ASN A 51 -0.06 5.07 -21.98
CA ASN A 51 0.14 6.41 -22.50
C ASN A 51 0.37 6.32 -24.01
N LYS A 52 -0.32 7.13 -24.82
CA LYS A 52 -0.18 7.12 -26.27
C LYS A 52 0.87 8.15 -26.67
N GLU A 53 1.94 7.71 -27.31
CA GLU A 53 2.99 8.57 -27.87
C GLU A 53 3.05 8.36 -29.38
N ASN A 54 2.56 9.32 -30.19
CA ASN A 54 2.58 9.33 -31.66
C ASN A 54 2.36 7.96 -32.34
N ASP A 55 3.42 7.17 -32.55
CA ASP A 55 3.42 5.87 -33.23
C ASP A 55 3.32 4.63 -32.31
N TYR A 56 3.48 4.78 -30.99
CA TYR A 56 3.48 3.66 -30.05
C TYR A 56 2.69 3.94 -28.77
N PHE A 57 2.27 2.87 -28.11
CA PHE A 57 1.65 2.92 -26.79
C PHE A 57 2.68 2.54 -25.74
N LEU A 58 2.98 3.45 -24.83
CA LEU A 58 3.84 3.22 -23.68
C LEU A 58 3.00 2.63 -22.55
N LEU A 59 3.19 1.34 -22.31
CA LEU A 59 2.62 0.62 -21.17
C LEU A 59 3.58 0.75 -19.98
N THR A 60 3.13 1.37 -18.90
CA THR A 60 3.88 1.40 -17.63
C THR A 60 3.24 0.40 -16.67
N PHE A 61 3.95 -0.67 -16.37
CA PHE A 61 3.54 -1.69 -15.42
C PHE A 61 3.86 -1.25 -14.00
N ALA A 62 2.87 -1.43 -13.13
CA ALA A 62 3.02 -1.36 -11.70
C ALA A 62 2.59 -2.73 -11.16
N GLU A 63 3.56 -3.49 -10.65
CA GLU A 63 3.22 -4.61 -9.78
C GLU A 63 2.50 -4.01 -8.57
N ILE A 64 1.29 -4.50 -8.29
CA ILE A 64 0.68 -4.21 -7.00
C ILE A 64 1.55 -4.96 -6.00
N GLY A 65 2.55 -4.30 -5.44
CA GLY A 65 3.16 -4.75 -4.21
C GLY A 65 2.01 -4.86 -3.22
N VAL A 66 1.54 -6.07 -2.97
CA VAL A 66 0.64 -6.34 -1.85
C VAL A 66 1.52 -6.08 -0.64
N GLU A 67 1.63 -4.82 -0.23
CA GLU A 67 2.28 -4.48 1.02
C GLU A 67 1.53 -5.27 2.07
N LYS A 68 2.21 -6.30 2.60
CA LYS A 68 1.69 -7.12 3.67
C LYS A 68 1.59 -6.20 4.88
N ASN A 69 0.43 -5.56 5.01
CA ASN A 69 0.16 -4.63 6.09
C ASN A 69 0.20 -5.43 7.40
N ASN A 70 1.33 -5.38 8.10
CA ASN A 70 1.52 -6.06 9.36
C ASN A 70 0.84 -5.26 10.47
N VAL A 71 -0.49 -5.40 10.56
CA VAL A 71 -1.36 -4.72 11.54
C VAL A 71 -0.94 -4.96 13.00
N ILE A 72 -0.16 -6.01 13.25
CA ILE A 72 0.42 -6.34 14.56
C ILE A 72 1.29 -5.20 15.09
N ILE A 73 2.09 -4.55 14.24
CA ILE A 73 3.02 -3.49 14.67
C ILE A 73 2.26 -2.23 15.13
N PRO A 74 1.30 -1.68 14.35
CA PRO A 74 0.46 -0.57 14.81
C PRO A 74 -0.30 -0.87 16.10
N ILE A 75 -0.85 -2.07 16.25
CA ILE A 75 -1.59 -2.47 17.46
C ILE A 75 -0.67 -2.48 18.68
N LEU A 76 0.53 -3.05 18.55
CA LEU A 76 1.48 -3.12 19.66
C LEU A 76 1.97 -1.72 20.07
N LEU A 77 2.20 -0.83 19.11
CA LEU A 77 2.54 0.57 19.36
C LEU A 77 1.39 1.32 20.05
N LEU A 78 0.14 1.08 19.64
CA LEU A 78 -1.04 1.70 20.25
C LEU A 78 -1.19 1.29 21.72
N ILE A 79 -1.05 -0.01 22.01
CA ILE A 79 -1.10 -0.53 23.38
C ILE A 79 0.01 0.12 24.22
N LEU A 80 1.25 0.12 23.71
CA LEU A 80 2.38 0.72 24.43
C LEU A 80 2.17 2.22 24.71
N THR A 81 1.57 2.93 23.76
CA THR A 81 1.23 4.35 23.90
C THR A 81 0.22 4.57 25.03
N ILE A 82 -0.88 3.81 25.05
CA ILE A 82 -1.90 3.88 26.11
C ILE A 82 -1.27 3.60 27.49
N PHE A 83 -0.42 2.58 27.59
CA PHE A 83 0.28 2.28 28.85
C PHE A 83 1.17 3.43 29.29
N THR A 84 1.93 4.03 28.37
CA THR A 84 2.84 5.12 28.67
C THR A 84 2.08 6.38 29.08
N THR A 85 0.95 6.70 28.45
CA THR A 85 0.12 7.87 28.81
C THR A 85 -0.56 7.71 30.16
N LEU A 86 -1.01 6.51 30.50
CA LEU A 86 -1.57 6.23 31.83
C LEU A 86 -0.52 6.38 32.93
N ILE A 87 0.70 5.88 32.70
CA ILE A 87 1.83 6.01 33.64
C ILE A 87 2.22 7.48 33.80
N ALA A 88 2.38 8.21 32.69
CA ALA A 88 2.73 9.63 32.71
C ALA A 88 1.64 10.47 33.41
N GLY A 89 0.35 10.18 33.16
CA GLY A 89 -0.77 10.85 33.82
C GLY A 89 -0.86 10.56 35.32
N ALA A 90 -0.58 9.33 35.74
CA ALA A 90 -0.53 8.98 37.17
C ALA A 90 0.65 9.69 37.88
N LEU A 91 1.81 9.76 37.23
CA LEU A 91 2.99 10.47 37.73
C LEU A 91 2.74 11.99 37.86
N GLN A 92 2.08 12.61 36.87
CA GLN A 92 1.71 14.03 36.93
C GLN A 92 0.77 14.35 38.11
N GLN A 93 -0.04 13.40 38.54
CA GLN A 93 -0.92 13.54 39.70
C GLN A 93 -0.23 13.18 41.03
N GLY A 94 1.08 12.93 41.01
CA GLY A 94 1.89 12.61 42.20
C GLY A 94 1.77 11.16 42.68
N TYR A 95 1.17 10.27 41.88
CA TYR A 95 1.07 8.85 42.21
C TYR A 95 2.25 8.08 41.62
N VAL A 96 2.89 7.25 42.46
CA VAL A 96 3.94 6.33 42.02
C VAL A 96 3.27 5.05 41.51
N PRO A 97 3.29 4.76 40.19
CA PRO A 97 2.58 3.61 39.62
C PRO A 97 3.11 2.27 40.17
N TRP A 98 4.38 2.25 40.59
CA TRP A 98 5.05 1.05 41.12
C TRP A 98 4.60 0.64 42.53
N GLN A 99 4.01 1.55 43.30
CA GLN A 99 3.52 1.25 44.65
C GLN A 99 2.05 0.82 44.66
N ASN A 100 1.25 1.28 43.70
CA ASN A 100 -0.17 0.94 43.65
C ASN A 100 -0.72 0.98 42.22
N TRP A 101 -0.71 -0.18 41.56
CA TRP A 101 -1.19 -0.35 40.18
C TRP A 101 -2.65 0.08 39.99
N ALA A 102 -3.47 0.03 41.06
CA ALA A 102 -4.87 0.46 41.05
C ALA A 102 -5.06 1.98 40.84
N HIS A 103 -4.02 2.80 41.04
CA HIS A 103 -4.11 4.25 40.80
C HIS A 103 -3.89 4.65 39.33
N LEU A 104 -3.55 3.72 38.44
CA LEU A 104 -3.42 3.97 36.99
C LEU A 104 -4.72 4.48 36.35
N TRP A 105 -5.88 4.16 36.94
CA TRP A 105 -7.18 4.70 36.50
C TRP A 105 -7.29 6.22 36.63
N LYS A 106 -6.49 6.85 37.50
CA LYS A 106 -6.44 8.30 37.63
C LYS A 106 -5.77 8.99 36.43
N GLY A 107 -5.02 8.24 35.61
CA GLY A 107 -4.43 8.71 34.34
C GLY A 107 -5.37 8.68 33.13
N ILE A 108 -6.59 8.12 33.27
CA ILE A 108 -7.61 8.04 32.20
C ILE A 108 -7.96 9.42 31.60
N PRO A 109 -8.22 10.50 32.37
CA PRO A 109 -8.51 11.81 31.78
C PRO A 109 -7.39 12.36 30.88
N PHE A 110 -6.13 11.99 31.13
CA PHE A 110 -4.99 12.39 30.30
C PHE A 110 -4.92 11.60 28.99
N SER A 111 -5.23 10.30 29.02
CA SER A 111 -5.25 9.46 27.81
C SER A 111 -6.38 9.85 26.86
N PHE A 112 -7.54 10.27 27.37
CA PHE A 112 -8.62 10.85 26.54
C PHE A 112 -8.22 12.19 25.93
N ALA A 113 -7.49 13.05 26.64
CA ALA A 113 -7.05 14.33 26.11
C ALA A 113 -6.10 14.18 24.90
N VAL A 114 -5.20 13.18 24.91
CA VAL A 114 -4.28 12.90 23.79
C VAL A 114 -4.99 12.25 22.61
N ILE A 115 -6.02 11.44 22.84
CA ILE A 115 -6.81 10.81 21.76
C ILE A 115 -7.77 11.81 21.09
N LEU A 116 -8.18 12.87 21.80
CA LEU A 116 -9.16 13.86 21.33
C LEU A 116 -8.53 15.05 20.57
N ILE A 117 -7.20 15.18 20.56
CA ILE A 117 -6.44 16.22 19.86
C ILE A 117 -5.78 15.65 18.60
#